data_AF-J9DKY7-F1
#
_entry.id   AF-J9DKY7-F1
#
_cell.length_a   1.000
_cell.length_b   1.000
_cell.length_c   1.000
_cell.angle_alpha   90.00
_cell.angle_beta   90.00
_cell.angle_gamma   90.00
#
_symmetry.space_group_name_H-M   'P 1'
#
loop_
_entity.id
_entity.type
_entity.pdbx_description
1 polymer ?
#
loop_
_entity_poly.entity_id
_entity_poly.type
_entity_poly.pdbx_seq_one_letter_code
_entity_poly.pdbx_strand_id
1 'polypeptide(L)'
;MIMVRKTEIWTVLMMVVNIGAYTKSINYKFFVSDITSDAFSLKNQIIESAIEEVTISLEKSVNRIMEQSKPPIRIKWNLLPQSEIPGKVELERCGNSMDQLVSILHNIYNHDSSTSIIAMIHCGSDLFHDIFKSSGLYSPYVTHTISTNCSTQTLIFFEPETDKFTSMYATALLKAAGVRHPNPIKLEEVTNGDNGKELIMTFHDEVIKQLKSSTCFFEQW
;
A
#
# COMPACT_ATOMS: atom_id res chain seq x y z
N MET A 1 28.00 18.00 -70.26
CA MET A 1 28.23 16.92 -69.28
C MET A 1 27.28 17.16 -68.11
N ILE A 2 26.18 16.43 -68.04
CA ILE A 2 25.07 16.68 -67.11
C ILE A 2 25.33 15.84 -65.85
N MET A 3 25.57 16.52 -64.72
CA MET A 3 25.82 15.88 -63.43
C MET A 3 24.49 15.79 -62.66
N VAL A 4 23.85 14.62 -62.70
CA VAL A 4 22.65 14.33 -61.92
C VAL A 4 23.09 13.85 -60.54
N ARG A 5 22.95 14.69 -59.51
CA ARG A 5 23.10 14.27 -58.10
C ARG A 5 21.83 13.53 -57.67
N LYS A 6 21.96 12.25 -57.36
CA LYS A 6 20.97 11.46 -56.63
C LYS A 6 20.98 11.92 -55.17
N THR A 7 19.84 12.43 -54.70
CA THR A 7 19.61 12.74 -53.29
C THR A 7 18.95 11.51 -52.65
N GLU A 8 19.70 10.78 -51.83
CA GLU A 8 19.16 9.68 -51.02
C GLU A 8 18.42 10.27 -49.81
N ILE A 9 17.10 10.08 -49.81
CA ILE A 9 16.22 10.41 -48.68
C ILE A 9 16.34 9.26 -47.68
N TRP A 10 17.09 9.50 -46.59
CA TRP A 10 17.10 8.61 -45.44
C TRP A 10 15.81 8.81 -44.64
N THR A 11 14.80 8.00 -44.95
CA THR A 11 13.60 7.85 -44.11
C THR A 11 14.03 7.19 -42.80
N VAL A 12 14.23 7.99 -41.76
CA VAL A 12 14.41 7.49 -40.39
C VAL A 12 13.10 6.85 -39.96
N LEU A 13 13.03 5.53 -40.10
CA LEU A 13 11.97 4.69 -39.57
C LEU A 13 12.05 4.76 -38.04
N MET A 14 11.34 5.70 -37.41
CA MET A 14 11.08 5.62 -35.98
C MET A 14 10.24 4.36 -35.74
N MET A 15 10.90 3.26 -35.40
CA MET A 15 10.25 2.15 -34.72
C MET A 15 9.68 2.70 -33.42
N VAL A 16 8.38 3.00 -33.41
CA VAL A 16 7.60 3.14 -32.19
C VAL A 16 7.59 1.75 -31.57
N VAL A 17 8.60 1.46 -30.75
CA VAL A 17 8.55 0.31 -29.84
C VAL A 17 7.35 0.58 -28.96
N ASN A 18 6.29 -0.20 -29.17
CA ASN A 18 5.11 -0.18 -28.32
C ASN A 18 5.52 -0.82 -27.00
N ILE A 19 6.14 -0.04 -26.13
CA ILE A 19 6.53 -0.48 -24.79
C ILE A 19 5.21 -0.67 -24.04
N GLY A 20 4.78 -1.93 -23.92
CA GLY A 20 3.58 -2.29 -23.17
C GLY A 20 3.63 -1.72 -21.76
N ALA A 21 2.45 -1.45 -21.18
CA ALA A 21 2.38 -0.95 -19.82
C ALA A 21 3.09 -1.92 -18.85
N TYR A 22 3.97 -1.38 -18.00
CA TYR A 22 4.67 -2.19 -17.01
C TYR A 22 3.77 -2.42 -15.79
N THR A 23 3.69 -3.65 -15.29
CA THR A 23 2.99 -3.95 -14.05
C THR A 23 3.98 -4.11 -12.91
N LYS A 24 3.76 -3.40 -11.80
CA LYS A 24 4.40 -3.66 -10.51
C LYS A 24 3.44 -4.47 -9.65
N SER A 25 3.89 -5.64 -9.22
CA SER A 25 3.13 -6.54 -8.37
C SER A 25 3.68 -6.51 -6.95
N ILE A 26 2.91 -5.95 -6.03
CA ILE A 26 3.24 -5.87 -4.61
C ILE A 26 2.57 -7.04 -3.91
N ASN A 27 3.35 -8.04 -3.57
CA ASN A 27 2.90 -9.19 -2.81
C ASN A 27 2.98 -8.88 -1.32
N TYR A 28 1.90 -9.13 -0.60
CA TYR A 28 1.86 -8.91 0.85
C TYR A 28 1.04 -9.98 1.56
N LYS A 29 1.30 -10.19 2.85
CA LYS A 29 0.47 -10.99 3.74
C LYS A 29 -0.28 -10.08 4.69
N PHE A 30 -1.48 -10.51 5.10
CA PHE A 30 -2.24 -9.84 6.14
C PHE A 30 -2.39 -10.77 7.35
N PHE A 31 -2.05 -10.26 8.54
CA PHE A 31 -2.22 -10.99 9.80
C PHE A 31 -3.21 -10.26 10.71
N VAL A 32 -4.19 -11.01 11.21
CA VAL A 32 -5.17 -10.56 12.19
C VAL A 32 -5.52 -11.73 13.09
N SER A 33 -5.57 -11.51 14.41
CA SER A 33 -6.00 -12.54 15.36
C SER A 33 -7.50 -12.83 15.22
N ASP A 34 -7.93 -14.04 15.52
CA ASP A 34 -9.35 -14.44 15.51
C ASP A 34 -10.21 -13.48 16.37
N ILE A 35 -9.74 -13.09 17.56
CA ILE A 35 -10.44 -12.14 18.44
C ILE A 35 -10.73 -10.79 17.74
N THR A 36 -9.77 -10.31 16.95
CA THR A 36 -9.91 -9.04 16.22
C THR A 36 -10.82 -9.19 15.01
N SER A 37 -10.73 -10.31 14.30
CA SER A 37 -11.65 -10.63 13.19
C SER A 37 -13.10 -10.73 13.68
N ASP A 38 -13.31 -11.40 14.82
CA ASP A 38 -14.62 -11.52 15.47
C ASP A 38 -15.15 -10.15 15.91
N ALA A 39 -14.30 -9.31 16.53
CA ALA A 39 -14.69 -7.96 16.94
C ALA A 39 -15.08 -7.06 15.76
N PHE A 40 -14.44 -7.23 14.60
CA PHE A 40 -14.80 -6.56 13.36
C PHE A 40 -16.17 -7.06 12.85
N SER A 41 -16.39 -8.38 12.90
CA SER A 41 -17.65 -9.04 12.51
C SER A 41 -18.86 -8.58 13.31
N LEU A 42 -18.70 -8.29 14.61
CA LEU A 42 -19.76 -7.75 15.48
C LEU A 42 -20.27 -6.37 15.03
N LYS A 43 -19.57 -5.69 14.13
CA LYS A 43 -20.00 -4.41 13.52
C LYS A 43 -20.70 -4.60 12.18
N ASN A 44 -21.12 -5.82 11.85
CA ASN A 44 -21.68 -6.22 10.54
C ASN A 44 -20.71 -5.96 9.37
N GLN A 45 -19.40 -6.05 9.62
CA GLN A 45 -18.37 -5.93 8.60
C GLN A 45 -17.53 -7.20 8.56
N ILE A 46 -17.25 -7.70 7.35
CA ILE A 46 -16.35 -8.85 7.15
C ILE A 46 -14.97 -8.27 6.84
N ILE A 47 -13.96 -8.61 7.63
CA ILE A 47 -12.63 -7.98 7.50
C ILE A 47 -12.00 -8.26 6.14
N GLU A 48 -12.18 -9.47 5.60
CA GLU A 48 -11.70 -9.85 4.28
C GLU A 48 -12.35 -9.02 3.18
N SER A 49 -13.66 -8.78 3.27
CA SER A 49 -14.37 -7.92 2.33
C SER A 49 -13.92 -6.46 2.43
N ALA A 50 -13.70 -5.95 3.65
CA ALA A 50 -13.19 -4.60 3.86
C ALA A 50 -11.77 -4.43 3.30
N ILE A 51 -10.90 -5.43 3.49
CA ILE A 51 -9.56 -5.48 2.91
C ILE A 51 -9.61 -5.46 1.38
N GLU A 52 -10.44 -6.30 0.79
CA GLU A 52 -10.60 -6.39 -0.66
C GLU A 52 -11.11 -5.06 -1.24
N GLU A 53 -12.14 -4.47 -0.63
CA GLU A 53 -12.71 -3.20 -1.05
C GLU A 53 -11.67 -2.06 -1.03
N VAL A 54 -10.93 -1.91 0.07
CA VAL A 54 -9.89 -0.89 0.19
C VAL A 54 -8.76 -1.14 -0.81
N THR A 55 -8.36 -2.40 -1.02
CA THR A 55 -7.33 -2.78 -1.99
C THR A 55 -7.74 -2.39 -3.41
N ILE A 56 -8.95 -2.76 -3.83
CA ILE A 56 -9.48 -2.45 -5.16
C ILE A 56 -9.62 -0.93 -5.36
N SER A 57 -10.14 -0.23 -4.34
CA SER A 57 -10.32 1.23 -4.38
C SER A 57 -8.99 1.96 -4.51
N LEU A 58 -7.98 1.56 -3.72
CA LEU A 58 -6.62 2.08 -3.80
C LEU A 58 -6.00 1.81 -5.17
N GLU A 59 -6.11 0.57 -5.66
CA GLU A 59 -5.57 0.16 -6.95
C GLU A 59 -6.13 0.99 -8.10
N LYS A 60 -7.46 1.13 -8.15
CA LYS A 60 -8.14 1.97 -9.14
C LYS A 60 -7.67 3.42 -9.07
N SER A 61 -7.55 3.97 -7.86
CA SER A 61 -7.18 5.37 -7.63
C SER A 61 -5.74 5.66 -8.06
N VAL A 62 -4.80 4.78 -7.70
CA VAL A 62 -3.39 4.90 -8.11
C VAL A 62 -3.22 4.68 -9.61
N ASN A 63 -3.84 3.64 -10.18
CA ASN A 63 -3.70 3.32 -11.60
C ASN A 63 -4.27 4.41 -12.52
N ARG A 64 -5.35 5.08 -12.11
CA ARG A 64 -5.87 6.25 -12.84
C ARG A 64 -4.79 7.33 -13.06
N ILE A 65 -3.87 7.51 -12.11
CA ILE A 65 -2.77 8.49 -12.20
C ILE A 65 -1.57 7.90 -12.92
N MET A 66 -1.24 6.63 -12.64
CA MET A 66 -0.03 5.98 -13.17
C MET A 66 -0.15 5.60 -14.65
N GLU A 67 -1.35 5.28 -15.15
CA GLU A 67 -1.57 5.01 -16.58
C GLU A 67 -1.37 6.25 -17.46
N GLN A 68 -1.43 7.45 -16.88
CA GLN A 68 -1.15 8.70 -17.58
C GLN A 68 0.36 8.99 -17.71
N SER A 69 1.23 8.19 -17.08
CA SER A 69 2.68 8.38 -17.19
C SER A 69 3.26 7.83 -18.49
N LYS A 70 4.49 8.25 -18.81
CA LYS A 70 5.27 7.75 -19.95
C LYS A 70 6.58 7.14 -19.44
N PRO A 71 6.78 5.81 -19.49
CA PRO A 71 5.81 4.79 -19.93
C PRO A 71 4.63 4.64 -18.95
N PRO A 72 3.48 4.10 -19.39
CA PRO A 72 2.38 3.76 -18.50
C PRO A 72 2.81 2.66 -17.53
N ILE A 73 2.47 2.83 -16.24
CA ILE A 73 2.74 1.84 -15.20
C ILE A 73 1.40 1.48 -14.56
N ARG A 74 1.20 0.19 -14.31
CA ARG A 74 0.11 -0.36 -13.49
C ARG A 74 0.70 -0.87 -12.19
N ILE A 75 0.00 -0.65 -11.11
CA ILE A 75 0.28 -1.19 -9.80
C ILE A 75 -0.80 -2.23 -9.50
N LYS A 76 -0.38 -3.38 -8.97
CA LYS A 76 -1.27 -4.43 -8.50
C LYS A 76 -0.85 -4.86 -7.11
N TRP A 77 -1.80 -4.90 -6.18
CA TRP A 77 -1.57 -5.45 -4.84
C TRP A 77 -2.12 -6.87 -4.77
N ASN A 78 -1.25 -7.83 -4.48
CA ASN A 78 -1.64 -9.23 -4.37
C ASN A 78 -1.56 -9.67 -2.90
N LEU A 79 -2.72 -9.93 -2.30
CA LEU A 79 -2.81 -10.59 -1.01
C LEU A 79 -2.39 -12.06 -1.20
N LEU A 80 -1.31 -12.46 -0.53
CA LEU A 80 -0.88 -13.84 -0.48
C LEU A 80 -1.72 -14.62 0.55
N PRO A 81 -1.97 -15.92 0.33
CA PRO A 81 -2.65 -16.76 1.29
C PRO A 81 -1.99 -16.65 2.68
N GLN A 82 -2.83 -16.46 3.69
CA GLN A 82 -2.38 -16.33 5.07
C GLN A 82 -1.76 -17.65 5.55
N SER A 83 -0.49 -17.61 5.94
CA SER A 83 0.08 -18.60 6.84
C SER A 83 -0.37 -18.29 8.27
N GLU A 84 -0.50 -19.32 9.11
CA GLU A 84 -0.77 -19.16 10.55
C GLU A 84 0.08 -18.04 11.16
N ILE A 85 -0.50 -17.24 12.06
CA ILE A 85 0.23 -16.17 12.76
C ILE A 85 1.42 -16.83 13.47
N PRO A 86 2.66 -16.34 13.29
CA PRO A 86 3.81 -16.96 13.92
C PRO A 86 3.63 -16.98 15.44
N GLY A 87 3.85 -18.11 16.12
CA GLY A 87 3.50 -18.29 17.54
C GLY A 87 4.14 -17.33 18.56
N LYS A 88 5.04 -16.42 18.14
CA LYS A 88 5.62 -15.34 18.95
C LYS A 88 5.05 -13.94 18.64
N VAL A 89 4.06 -13.87 17.76
CA VAL A 89 3.42 -12.62 17.32
C VAL A 89 2.06 -12.53 18.01
N GLU A 90 2.02 -11.79 19.11
CA GLU A 90 0.82 -11.62 19.94
C GLU A 90 0.02 -10.39 19.47
N LEU A 91 -0.84 -10.54 18.46
CA LEU A 91 -1.66 -9.42 17.93
C LEU A 91 -2.83 -9.03 18.84
N GLU A 92 -3.21 -9.91 19.77
CA GLU A 92 -4.28 -9.69 20.75
C GLU A 92 -3.84 -8.83 21.92
N ARG A 93 -2.53 -8.77 22.20
CA ARG A 93 -2.01 -8.02 23.33
C ARG A 93 -1.78 -6.58 22.94
N CYS A 94 -2.53 -5.71 23.61
CA CYS A 94 -2.30 -4.28 23.53
C CYS A 94 -1.07 -3.93 24.32
N GLY A 95 0.01 -3.69 23.58
CA GLY A 95 1.23 -3.21 24.17
C GLY A 95 0.99 -1.87 24.89
N ASN A 96 1.78 -1.61 25.92
CA ASN A 96 1.72 -0.34 26.68
C ASN A 96 2.86 0.62 26.30
N SER A 97 3.69 0.25 25.33
CA SER A 97 4.88 0.98 24.92
C SER A 97 5.22 0.73 23.46
N MET A 98 5.90 1.68 22.83
CA MET A 98 6.38 1.54 21.44
C MET A 98 7.36 0.38 21.29
N ASP A 99 8.16 0.08 22.32
CA ASP A 99 9.12 -1.02 22.31
C ASP A 99 8.44 -2.39 22.10
N GLN A 100 7.23 -2.57 22.63
CA GLN A 100 6.45 -3.79 22.41
C GLN A 100 5.94 -3.89 20.96
N LEU A 101 5.47 -2.79 20.37
CA LEU A 101 5.08 -2.75 18.96
C LEU A 101 6.28 -3.04 18.04
N VAL A 102 7.45 -2.49 18.35
CA VAL A 102 8.70 -2.77 17.64
C VAL A 102 9.11 -4.24 17.79
N SER A 103 8.92 -4.82 18.98
CA SER A 103 9.20 -6.25 19.22
C SER A 103 8.29 -7.16 18.38
N ILE A 104 7.01 -6.80 18.23
CA ILE A 104 6.07 -7.51 17.35
C ILE A 104 6.56 -7.45 15.90
N LEU A 105 6.91 -6.26 15.38
CA LEU A 105 7.46 -6.11 14.03
C LEU A 105 8.74 -6.92 13.83
N HIS A 106 9.61 -6.98 14.85
CA HIS A 106 10.83 -7.78 14.79
C HIS A 106 10.53 -9.28 14.74
N ASN A 107 9.54 -9.76 15.49
CA ASN A 107 9.12 -11.17 15.44
C ASN A 107 8.51 -11.53 14.07
N ILE A 108 7.73 -10.62 13.48
CA ILE A 108 7.22 -10.77 12.11
C ILE A 108 8.38 -10.84 11.10
N TYR A 109 9.35 -9.93 11.22
CA TYR A 109 10.55 -9.91 10.37
C TYR A 109 11.36 -11.21 10.44
N ASN A 110 11.58 -11.73 11.65
CA ASN A 110 12.32 -12.97 11.85
C ASN A 110 11.61 -14.19 11.26
N HIS A 111 10.28 -14.13 11.10
CA HIS A 111 9.50 -15.18 10.46
C HIS A 111 9.54 -15.08 8.92
N ASP A 112 9.34 -13.88 8.37
CA ASP A 112 9.41 -13.62 6.93
C ASP A 112 9.99 -12.23 6.68
N SER A 113 11.18 -12.20 6.11
CA SER A 113 11.91 -10.98 5.78
C SER A 113 11.79 -10.59 4.31
N SER A 114 11.21 -11.46 3.47
CA SER A 114 11.15 -11.32 2.02
C SER A 114 9.82 -10.77 1.52
N THR A 115 8.77 -10.93 2.31
CA THR A 115 7.42 -10.48 1.97
C THR A 115 7.04 -9.29 2.82
N SER A 116 6.32 -8.33 2.24
CA SER A 116 5.67 -7.27 3.02
C SER A 116 4.53 -7.87 3.85
N ILE A 117 4.42 -7.50 5.12
CA ILE A 117 3.39 -7.99 6.03
C ILE A 117 2.67 -6.79 6.62
N ILE A 118 1.36 -6.83 6.56
CA ILE A 118 0.48 -5.91 7.27
C ILE A 118 -0.17 -6.70 8.40
N ALA A 119 0.04 -6.29 9.63
CA ALA A 119 -0.53 -6.95 10.80
C ALA A 119 -1.45 -5.96 11.55
N MET A 120 -2.65 -6.41 11.90
CA MET A 120 -3.60 -5.62 12.68
C MET A 120 -3.55 -6.06 14.14
N ILE A 121 -3.28 -5.12 15.03
CA ILE A 121 -3.40 -5.35 16.47
C ILE A 121 -4.83 -5.09 16.93
N HIS A 122 -5.29 -5.81 17.94
CA HIS A 122 -6.66 -5.73 18.46
C HIS A 122 -7.05 -4.36 19.03
N CYS A 123 -6.07 -3.51 19.30
CA CYS A 123 -6.22 -2.26 20.04
C CYS A 123 -6.56 -1.10 19.12
N GLY A 124 -7.34 -0.17 19.64
CA GLY A 124 -7.37 1.19 19.12
C GLY A 124 -6.03 1.89 19.30
N SER A 125 -5.80 2.93 18.50
CA SER A 125 -4.57 3.72 18.49
C SER A 125 -4.45 4.75 19.63
N ASP A 126 -5.52 4.95 20.41
CA ASP A 126 -5.64 6.01 21.42
C ASP A 126 -4.50 6.04 22.44
N LEU A 127 -4.00 4.86 22.85
CA LEU A 127 -2.90 4.73 23.82
C LEU A 127 -1.59 5.37 23.32
N PHE A 128 -1.45 5.56 22.01
CA PHE A 128 -0.26 6.10 21.36
C PHE A 128 -0.53 7.42 20.64
N HIS A 129 -1.70 8.03 20.87
CA HIS A 129 -2.16 9.22 20.15
C HIS A 129 -1.12 10.35 20.15
N ASP A 130 -0.54 10.68 21.31
CA ASP A 130 0.44 11.76 21.43
C ASP A 130 1.73 11.47 20.64
N ILE A 131 2.13 10.21 20.53
CA ILE A 131 3.32 9.78 19.77
C ILE A 131 3.06 9.94 18.27
N PHE A 132 1.90 9.49 17.78
CA PHE A 132 1.54 9.63 16.37
C PHE A 132 1.34 11.08 15.98
N LYS A 133 0.67 11.86 16.84
CA LYS A 133 0.45 13.29 16.64
C LYS A 133 1.75 14.09 16.61
N SER A 134 2.66 13.86 17.56
CA SER A 134 3.97 14.52 17.59
C SER A 134 4.86 14.12 16.41
N SER A 135 4.67 12.91 15.87
CA SER A 135 5.30 12.45 14.62
C SER A 135 4.60 12.95 13.35
N GLY A 136 3.54 13.74 13.48
CA GLY A 136 2.77 14.28 12.36
C GLY A 136 2.02 13.22 11.55
N LEU A 137 1.70 12.06 12.14
CA LEU A 137 0.95 11.00 11.49
C LEU A 137 -0.55 11.23 11.68
N TYR A 138 -1.30 11.32 10.58
CA TYR A 138 -2.76 11.42 10.60
C TYR A 138 -3.42 10.06 10.78
N SER A 139 -2.81 9.01 10.21
CA SER A 139 -3.25 7.63 10.34
C SER A 139 -2.23 6.88 11.18
N PRO A 140 -2.63 6.26 12.29
CA PRO A 140 -1.71 5.60 13.20
C PRO A 140 -1.20 4.29 12.61
N TYR A 141 0.12 4.13 12.53
CA TYR A 141 0.77 2.89 12.11
C TYR A 141 2.21 2.85 12.65
N VAL A 142 2.78 1.66 12.68
CA VAL A 142 4.22 1.46 12.96
C VAL A 142 4.79 0.65 11.81
N THR A 143 5.93 1.05 11.26
CA THR A 143 6.50 0.39 10.09
C THR A 143 7.99 0.13 10.24
N HIS A 144 8.45 -0.99 9.68
CA HIS A 144 9.84 -1.38 9.57
C HIS A 144 10.13 -1.81 8.14
N THR A 145 10.95 -1.04 7.43
CA THR A 145 11.30 -1.28 6.01
C THR A 145 12.64 -1.99 5.88
N ILE A 146 12.66 -3.08 5.11
CA ILE A 146 13.86 -3.86 4.81
C ILE A 146 14.27 -3.57 3.37
N SER A 147 15.18 -2.60 3.21
CA SER A 147 15.49 -2.04 1.89
C SER A 147 16.09 -3.05 0.91
N THR A 148 16.83 -4.06 1.39
CA THR A 148 17.47 -5.07 0.54
C THR A 148 16.48 -6.03 -0.10
N ASN A 149 15.37 -6.31 0.58
CA ASN A 149 14.38 -7.30 0.15
C ASN A 149 13.12 -6.66 -0.43
N CYS A 150 13.09 -5.33 -0.55
CA CYS A 150 11.90 -4.60 -0.96
C CYS A 150 10.66 -4.97 -0.13
N SER A 151 10.82 -5.32 1.14
CA SER A 151 9.74 -5.74 2.01
C SER A 151 9.53 -4.72 3.13
N THR A 152 8.30 -4.59 3.58
CA THR A 152 7.95 -3.71 4.70
C THR A 152 7.00 -4.41 5.64
N GLN A 153 7.32 -4.38 6.93
CA GLN A 153 6.45 -4.86 7.99
C GLN A 153 5.71 -3.67 8.58
N THR A 154 4.38 -3.70 8.57
CA THR A 154 3.54 -2.61 9.04
C THR A 154 2.52 -3.13 10.04
N LEU A 155 2.50 -2.53 11.23
CA LEU A 155 1.44 -2.69 12.20
C LEU A 155 0.42 -1.57 12.02
N ILE A 156 -0.85 -1.96 11.95
CA ILE A 156 -2.01 -1.07 12.01
C ILE A 156 -2.84 -1.41 13.24
N PHE A 157 -3.68 -0.47 13.64
CA PHE A 157 -4.54 -0.58 14.82
C PHE A 157 -5.94 -1.03 14.41
N PHE A 158 -6.68 -1.62 15.34
CA PHE A 158 -8.08 -1.91 15.14
C PHE A 158 -8.88 -0.61 15.20
N GLU A 159 -9.42 -0.18 14.06
CA GLU A 159 -10.34 0.95 13.98
C GLU A 159 -11.63 0.46 13.30
N PRO A 160 -12.77 0.44 14.01
CA PRO A 160 -14.03 -0.08 13.47
C PRO A 160 -14.75 0.91 12.54
N GLU A 161 -14.32 2.18 12.52
CA GLU A 161 -14.85 3.19 11.62
C GLU A 161 -14.26 2.99 10.22
N THR A 162 -15.13 2.89 9.20
CA THR A 162 -14.74 2.53 7.83
C THR A 162 -13.72 3.47 7.22
N ASP A 163 -13.82 4.77 7.47
CA ASP A 163 -12.90 5.79 6.98
C ASP A 163 -11.52 5.67 7.63
N LYS A 164 -11.45 5.47 8.95
CA LYS A 164 -10.19 5.25 9.67
C LYS A 164 -9.52 3.95 9.23
N PHE A 165 -10.27 2.85 9.14
CA PHE A 165 -9.77 1.57 8.63
C PHE A 165 -9.22 1.73 7.21
N THR A 166 -10.01 2.32 6.31
CA THR A 166 -9.61 2.59 4.92
C THR A 166 -8.32 3.40 4.87
N SER A 167 -8.21 4.44 5.68
CA SER A 167 -7.03 5.32 5.71
C SER A 167 -5.77 4.58 6.17
N MET A 168 -5.86 3.81 7.27
CA MET A 168 -4.72 3.06 7.79
C MET A 168 -4.33 1.92 6.85
N TYR A 169 -5.29 1.16 6.35
CA TYR A 169 -5.02 0.00 5.52
C TYR A 169 -4.45 0.40 4.16
N ALA A 170 -5.01 1.41 3.50
CA ALA A 170 -4.45 1.94 2.26
C ALA A 170 -3.05 2.58 2.49
N THR A 171 -2.82 3.22 3.63
CA THR A 171 -1.48 3.67 4.02
C THR A 171 -0.51 2.49 4.14
N ALA A 172 -0.91 1.41 4.80
CA ALA A 172 -0.09 0.20 4.94
C ALA A 172 0.21 -0.47 3.60
N LEU A 173 -0.74 -0.52 2.67
CA LEU A 173 -0.53 -1.01 1.30
C LEU A 173 0.49 -0.16 0.53
N LEU A 174 0.46 1.17 0.69
CA LEU A 174 1.46 2.06 0.09
C LEU A 174 2.84 1.89 0.74
N LYS A 175 2.90 1.67 2.06
CA LYS A 175 4.16 1.29 2.74
C LYS A 175 4.70 -0.03 2.19
N ALA A 176 3.84 -1.04 2.00
CA ALA A 176 4.21 -2.32 1.39
C ALA A 176 4.75 -2.14 -0.04
N ALA A 177 4.31 -1.11 -0.76
CA ALA A 177 4.83 -0.70 -2.07
C ALA A 177 6.11 0.17 -2.00
N GLY A 178 6.72 0.32 -0.82
CA GLY A 178 7.96 1.07 -0.61
C GLY A 178 7.80 2.58 -0.48
N VAL A 179 6.58 3.09 -0.36
CA VAL A 179 6.32 4.53 -0.14
C VAL A 179 6.77 4.93 1.25
N ARG A 180 7.65 5.92 1.34
CA ARG A 180 8.21 6.41 2.62
C ARG A 180 7.50 7.65 3.15
N HIS A 181 6.61 8.26 2.37
CA HIS A 181 5.85 9.44 2.80
C HIS A 181 5.04 9.14 4.08
N PRO A 182 5.13 9.97 5.14
CA PRO A 182 4.50 9.68 6.42
C PRO A 182 2.97 9.59 6.34
N ASN A 183 2.35 10.45 5.55
CA ASN A 183 0.91 10.46 5.30
C ASN A 183 0.66 10.30 3.79
N PRO A 184 0.73 9.08 3.25
CA PRO A 184 0.78 8.90 1.79
C PRO A 184 -0.57 9.18 1.11
N ILE A 185 -1.65 9.18 1.87
CA ILE A 185 -3.00 9.47 1.38
C ILE A 185 -3.70 10.49 2.24
N LYS A 186 -4.65 11.17 1.63
CA LYS A 186 -5.70 11.92 2.30
C LYS A 186 -7.04 11.42 1.78
N LEU A 187 -7.93 11.07 2.70
CA LEU A 187 -9.31 10.73 2.38
C LEU A 187 -10.14 12.01 2.34
N GLU A 188 -10.91 12.16 1.27
CA GLU A 188 -11.86 13.25 1.12
C GLU A 188 -13.26 12.65 0.96
N GLU A 189 -14.18 13.08 1.81
CA GLU A 189 -15.58 12.70 1.67
C GLU A 189 -16.23 13.62 0.64
N VAL A 190 -16.72 13.03 -0.45
CA VAL A 190 -17.46 13.75 -1.49
C VAL A 190 -18.92 13.35 -1.42
N THR A 191 -19.79 14.34 -1.22
CA THR A 191 -21.24 14.13 -1.21
C THR A 191 -21.74 14.16 -2.65
N ASN A 192 -22.08 12.98 -3.20
CA ASN A 192 -22.56 12.83 -4.57
C ASN A 192 -24.09 12.77 -4.64
N GLY A 193 -24.76 13.77 -4.06
CA GLY A 193 -26.23 13.90 -4.09
C GLY A 193 -26.94 12.60 -3.66
N ASP A 194 -27.74 12.04 -4.57
CA ASP A 194 -28.54 10.82 -4.35
C ASP A 194 -27.71 9.54 -4.16
N ASN A 195 -26.43 9.53 -4.57
CA ASN A 195 -25.55 8.37 -4.44
C ASN A 195 -24.88 8.25 -3.06
N GLY A 196 -25.20 9.17 -2.14
CA GLY A 196 -24.65 9.18 -0.78
C GLY A 196 -23.24 9.75 -0.70
N LYS A 197 -22.49 9.29 0.30
CA LYS A 197 -21.13 9.72 0.62
C LYS A 197 -20.12 8.77 -0.03
N GLU A 198 -19.19 9.31 -0.82
CA GLU A 198 -18.09 8.56 -1.42
C GLU A 198 -16.77 9.01 -0.80
N LEU A 199 -15.91 8.06 -0.44
CA LEU A 199 -14.56 8.35 0.03
C LEU A 199 -13.59 8.33 -1.16
N ILE A 200 -12.99 9.49 -1.47
CA ILE A 200 -11.98 9.61 -2.52
C ILE A 200 -10.59 9.64 -1.90
N MET A 201 -9.71 8.78 -2.39
CA MET A 201 -8.29 8.78 -2.02
C MET A 201 -7.52 9.77 -2.89
N THR A 202 -6.86 10.74 -2.26
CA THR A 202 -5.92 11.66 -2.91
C THR A 202 -4.50 11.36 -2.44
N PHE A 203 -3.53 11.55 -3.34
CA PHE A 203 -2.13 11.20 -3.10
C PHE A 203 -1.25 12.44 -3.22
N HIS A 204 -0.22 12.52 -2.38
CA HIS A 204 0.84 13.50 -2.57
C HIS A 204 1.66 13.17 -3.83
N ASP A 205 2.12 14.19 -4.57
CA ASP A 205 2.94 13.99 -5.78
C ASP A 205 4.19 13.13 -5.51
N GLU A 206 4.78 13.29 -4.33
CA GLU A 206 5.95 12.53 -3.89
C GLU A 206 5.64 11.02 -3.76
N VAL A 207 4.41 10.65 -3.39
CA VAL A 207 3.97 9.24 -3.32
C VAL A 207 3.96 8.64 -4.72
N ILE A 208 3.34 9.34 -5.67
CA ILE A 208 3.28 8.92 -7.08
C ILE A 208 4.70 8.83 -7.67
N LYS A 209 5.56 9.79 -7.36
CA LYS A 209 6.97 9.77 -7.78
C LYS A 209 7.72 8.56 -7.24
N GLN A 210 7.58 8.26 -5.95
CA GLN A 210 8.20 7.08 -5.32
C GLN A 210 7.69 5.77 -5.91
N LEU A 211 6.37 5.64 -6.12
CA LEU A 211 5.78 4.48 -6.78
C LEU A 211 6.32 4.30 -8.20
N LYS A 212 6.55 5.38 -8.96
CA LYS A 212 7.17 5.31 -10.30
C LYS A 212 8.63 4.88 -10.23
N SER A 213 9.44 5.57 -9.42
CA SER A 213 10.89 5.41 -9.39
C SER A 213 11.38 4.18 -8.63
N SER A 214 10.54 3.55 -7.80
CA SER A 214 10.91 2.35 -7.06
C SER A 214 11.36 1.23 -8.01
N THR A 215 12.57 0.70 -7.80
CA THR A 215 13.10 -0.44 -8.56
C THR A 215 12.57 -1.78 -8.07
N CYS A 216 11.83 -1.78 -6.97
CA CYS A 216 11.19 -2.96 -6.40
C CYS A 216 9.93 -3.36 -7.19
N PHE A 217 9.50 -4.61 -7.03
CA PHE A 217 8.18 -5.12 -7.43
C PHE A 217 7.89 -5.21 -8.93
N PHE A 218 8.88 -4.96 -9.80
CA PHE A 218 8.68 -5.19 -11.23
C PHE A 218 8.63 -6.70 -11.51
N GLU A 219 7.56 -7.15 -12.16
CA GLU A 219 7.57 -8.46 -12.83
C GLU A 219 8.45 -8.32 -14.07
N GLN A 220 9.58 -9.03 -14.10
CA GLN A 220 10.33 -9.20 -15.34
C GLN A 220 9.54 -10.15 -16.23
N TRP A 221 9.18 -9.68 -17.43
CA TRP A 221 8.69 -10.51 -18.52
C TRP A 221 9.89 -11.09 -19.28
#